data_AF-A0AAJ1V9L1-F1
#
_entry.id   AF-A0AAJ1V9L1-F1
#
_cell.length_a   1.000
_cell.length_b   1.000
_cell.length_c   1.000
_cell.angle_alpha   90.00
_cell.angle_beta   90.00
_cell.angle_gamma   90.00
#
_symmetry.space_group_name_H-M   'P 1'
#
loop_
_entity.id
_entity.type
_entity.pdbx_description
1 polymer ?
#
loop_
_entity_poly.entity_id
_entity_poly.type
_entity_poly.pdbx_seq_one_letter_code
_entity_poly.pdbx_strand_id
1 'polypeptide(L)' 'MDSKRKRYNVTVEGNGQIRKNVIIAYDPEGMFLIVRKLYGHLLTDDTGKNTGTISFQETELG' A
#
# COMPACT_ATOMS: atom_id res chain seq x y z
N MET A 1 21.26 12.19 3.53
CA MET A 1 20.59 11.27 4.47
C MET A 1 20.34 9.98 3.71
N ASP A 2 21.06 8.91 4.04
CA ASP A 2 20.73 7.58 3.55
C ASP A 2 19.44 7.12 4.24
N SER A 3 18.29 7.45 3.67
CA SER A 3 17.06 6.78 4.06
C SER A 3 17.25 5.30 3.72
N LYS A 4 17.40 4.45 4.73
CA LYS A 4 17.39 3.00 4.51
C LYS A 4 15.98 2.61 4.07
N ARG A 5 15.90 1.78 3.04
CA ARG A 5 14.62 1.19 2.64
C ARG A 5 14.07 0.36 3.79
N LYS A 6 12.75 0.30 3.89
CA LYS A 6 12.02 -0.46 4.89
C LYS A 6 11.05 -1.40 4.20
N ARG A 7 10.65 -2.45 4.92
CA ARG A 7 9.70 -3.45 4.45
C ARG A 7 8.32 -3.12 5.03
N TYR A 8 7.35 -2.92 4.15
CA TYR A 8 5.96 -2.68 4.49
C TYR A 8 5.13 -3.91 4.15
N ASN A 9 4.56 -4.56 5.16
CA ASN A 9 3.56 -5.60 4.98
C ASN A 9 2.20 -4.92 4.84
N VAL A 10 1.70 -4.82 3.62
CA VAL A 10 0.50 -4.06 3.28
C VAL A 10 -0.67 -4.99 3.02
N THR A 11 -1.83 -4.66 3.61
CA THR A 11 -3.13 -5.24 3.28
C THR A 11 -3.98 -4.16 2.63
N VAL A 12 -4.50 -4.46 1.44
CA VAL A 12 -5.46 -3.63 0.71
C VAL A 12 -6.79 -4.37 0.68
N GLU A 13 -7.83 -3.74 1.18
CA GLU A 13 -9.19 -4.27 1.18
C GLU A 13 -10.10 -3.30 0.44
N GLY A 14 -10.86 -3.78 -0.53
CA GLY A 14 -11.77 -2.93 -1.30
C GLY A 14 -12.40 -3.69 -2.46
N ASN A 15 -13.57 -3.23 -2.92
CA ASN A 15 -14.36 -3.87 -3.97
C ASN A 15 -14.58 -5.38 -3.73
N GLY A 16 -14.79 -5.78 -2.46
CA GLY A 16 -14.99 -7.18 -2.06
C GLY A 16 -13.75 -8.06 -2.14
N GLN A 17 -12.57 -7.48 -2.39
CA GLN A 17 -11.29 -8.20 -2.48
C GLN A 17 -10.34 -7.79 -1.37
N ILE A 18 -9.54 -8.76 -0.91
CA ILE A 18 -8.44 -8.53 0.02
C ILE A 18 -7.14 -8.96 -0.66
N ARG A 19 -6.15 -8.06 -0.70
CA ARG A 19 -4.81 -8.30 -1.26
C ARG A 19 -3.76 -8.03 -0.18
N LYS A 20 -2.82 -8.95 0.00
CA LYS A 20 -1.69 -8.81 0.93
C LYS A 20 -0.40 -8.82 0.13
N ASN A 21 0.46 -7.82 0.33
CA ASN A 21 1.74 -7.70 -0.36
C ASN A 21 2.83 -7.12 0.52
N VAL A 22 4.07 -7.41 0.16
CA VAL A 22 5.26 -6.80 0.74
C VAL A 22 5.76 -5.72 -0.20
N ILE A 23 5.86 -4.49 0.28
CA ILE A 23 6.39 -3.35 -0.47
C ILE A 23 7.67 -2.87 0.21
N ILE A 24 8.71 -2.68 -0.60
CA ILE A 24 9.96 -2.08 -0.14
C ILE A 24 9.99 -0.63 -0.58
N ALA A 25 10.01 0.30 0.38
CA ALA A 25 10.03 1.74 0.11
C ALA A 25 10.91 2.47 1.14
N TYR A 26 11.29 3.71 0.83
CA TYR A 26 12.11 4.54 1.73
C TYR A 26 11.32 5.09 2.91
N ASP A 27 10.02 5.29 2.71
CA ASP A 27 9.10 5.90 3.66
C ASP A 27 7.65 5.47 3.32
N PRO A 28 6.68 5.78 4.20
CA PRO A 28 5.28 5.46 3.96
C PRO A 28 4.71 6.10 2.68
N GLU A 29 5.16 7.29 2.27
CA GLU A 29 4.65 7.97 1.08
C GLU A 29 5.03 7.20 -0.19
N GLY A 30 6.29 6.79 -0.31
CA GLY A 30 6.77 5.92 -1.38
C GLY A 30 6.04 4.58 -1.40
N MET A 31 5.74 4.01 -0.23
CA MET A 31 4.90 2.81 -0.14
C MET A 31 3.49 3.08 -0.68
N PHE A 32 2.83 4.16 -0.26
CA PHE A 32 1.47 4.51 -0.72
C PHE A 32 1.40 4.75 -2.23
N LEU A 33 2.42 5.39 -2.83
CA LEU A 33 2.51 5.57 -4.28
C LEU A 33 2.54 4.21 -5.01
N ILE A 34 3.31 3.25 -4.51
CA ILE A 34 3.36 1.89 -5.08
C ILE A 34 2.00 1.19 -4.89
N VAL A 35 1.40 1.26 -3.70
CA VAL A 35 0.08 0.67 -3.42
C VAL A 35 -0.98 1.22 -4.37
N ARG A 36 -1.04 2.55 -4.55
CA ARG A 36 -2.01 3.19 -5.46
C ARG A 36 -1.79 2.78 -6.91
N LYS A 37 -0.54 2.64 -7.35
CA LYS A 37 -0.22 2.18 -8.71
C LYS A 37 -0.65 0.73 -8.95
N LEU A 38 -0.50 -0.15 -7.97
CA LEU A 38 -0.84 -1.57 -8.09
C LEU A 38 -2.33 -1.87 -7.84
N TYR A 39 -2.92 -1.22 -6.84
CA TYR A 39 -4.25 -1.54 -6.30
C TYR A 39 -5.22 -0.37 -6.33
N GLY A 40 -4.93 0.71 -7.07
CA GLY A 40 -5.84 1.86 -7.19
C GLY A 40 -7.26 1.45 -7.58
N HIS A 41 -7.40 0.48 -8.48
CA HIS A 41 -8.68 -0.09 -8.91
C HIS A 41 -9.48 -0.80 -7.79
N LEU A 42 -8.86 -1.16 -6.67
CA LEU A 42 -9.55 -1.70 -5.48
C LEU A 42 -9.91 -0.60 -4.48
N LEU A 43 -9.21 0.54 -4.56
CA LEU A 43 -9.36 1.64 -3.62
C LEU A 43 -10.48 2.59 -4.01
N THR A 44 -10.75 2.70 -5.31
CA THR A 44 -11.82 3.54 -5.86
C THR A 44 -12.95 2.69 -6.44
N ASP A 45 -14.19 3.13 -6.23
CA ASP A 45 -15.35 2.59 -6.94
C ASP A 45 -15.52 3.23 -8.34
N ASP A 46 -16.53 2.77 -9.09
CA ASP A 46 -16.82 3.25 -10.46
C ASP A 46 -17.18 4.74 -10.53
N THR A 47 -17.48 5.37 -9.39
CA THR A 47 -17.74 6.81 -9.28
C THR A 47 -16.49 7.62 -8.94
N GLY A 48 -15.35 6.95 -8.75
CA GLY A 48 -14.09 7.55 -8.32
C GLY A 48 -14.03 7.82 -6.82
N LYS A 49 -14.99 7.33 -6.03
CA LYS A 49 -15.00 7.50 -4.57
C LYS A 49 -14.06 6.47 -3.94
N ASN A 50 -13.24 6.92 -3.00
CA ASN A 50 -12.39 6.03 -2.22
C ASN A 50 -13.25 5.19 -1.27
N THR A 51 -13.33 3.89 -1.52
CA THR A 51 -14.07 2.90 -0.73
C THR A 51 -13.17 1.84 -0.12
N GLY A 52 -11.95 1.68 -0.64
CA GLY A 52 -10.98 0.73 -0.10
C GLY A 52 -10.16 1.28 1.07
N THR A 53 -9.64 0.36 1.87
CA THR A 53 -8.79 0.62 3.03
C THR A 53 -7.40 0.03 2.79
N ILE A 54 -6.37 0.76 3.21
CA ILE A 54 -4.99 0.30 3.24
C ILE A 54 -4.56 0.23 4.70
N SER A 55 -4.11 -0.93 5.16
CA SER A 55 -3.41 -1.10 6.43
C SER A 55 -2.01 -1.62 6.18
N PHE A 56 -1.05 -1.22 6.99
CA PHE A 56 0.33 -1.67 6.83
C PHE A 56 1.07 -1.79 8.16
N GLN A 57 2.07 -2.66 8.17
CA GLN A 57 3.05 -2.75 9.24
C GLN A 57 4.45 -2.53 8.65
N GLU A 58 5.20 -1.62 9.26
CA GLU A 58 6.60 -1.35 8.92
C GLU A 58 7.52 -2.33 9.67
N THR A 59 8.51 -2.85 8.97
CA THR A 59 9.58 -3.70 9.50
C THR A 59 10.91 -3.31 8.87
N GLU A 60 12.01 -3.42 9.62
CA GLU A 60 13.33 -3.16 9.07
C GLU A 60 13.71 -4.20 8.01
N LEU A 61 14.50 -3.76 7.02
CA LEU A 61 15.23 -4.69 6.15
C LEU A 61 16.45 -5.15 6.97
N GLY A 62 16.37 -6.37 7.49
CA GLY A 62 17.49 -7.03 8.17
C GLY A 62 18.71 -7.22 7.28
#